data_AF-A0A541B984-F1
#
_entry.id   AF-A0A541B984-F1
#
_cell.length_a   1.000
_cell.length_b   1.000
_cell.length_c   1.000
_cell.angle_alpha   90.00
_cell.angle_beta   90.00
_cell.angle_gamma   90.00
#
_symmetry.space_group_name_H-M   'P 1'
#
loop_
_entity.id
_entity.type
_entity.pdbx_description
1 polymer ?
#
loop_
_entity_poly.entity_id
_entity_poly.type
_entity_poly.pdbx_seq_one_letter_code
_entity_poly.pdbx_strand_id
1 'polypeptide(L)'
;MTDNLGAIAGTTAGRRSARTDLCRLTVLTDQTQVDLALPFGVPLALILPGIVDMIEMHGASDDHTSTRSTTEATEWVLSRIGQAPLSSTLSLDEHGILDGDLLVLHSATTRAPAPLFDDLMHNVAAIDAQNFRRWTPATARATGIATASTAILAGSMALLRSRAESESLVGAFAALVVAALLLTAGVVVSRVYGDRPSATALCGFALPVAATAGALLVPGHLGAANLLLGSVTCAAAAILAMRTSGVGLALCTATAAGSLLAGAAAAVGAATELPTDSIGAGVVAAALAGLAVAPRLAMLLAKLPLPPVPAPGSPLDAEELDEAAPGPLPSFVGLEAKAAQARQYLTGLVVATAVTATGGALLAAGTFTDGGIYWPGTVLAVVCATVLMLRGRAYASAAQAVPLISSGAAILVALLVGAAVTSPGQAPAVFAVAVLGVCAAMALGVLAPNHTFSPVLRRCVELLDYAAIAAVIPLVCWVSGLFATMRGL
;
A
#
# COMPACT_ATOMS: atom_id res chain seq x y z
N MET A 1 50.99 18.74 49.80
CA MET A 1 51.86 19.90 49.59
C MET A 1 51.22 20.70 48.46
N THR A 2 50.29 21.59 48.85
CA THR A 2 50.30 23.06 48.57
C THR A 2 49.94 23.37 47.11
N ASP A 3 49.07 24.32 46.73
CA ASP A 3 48.10 25.25 47.32
C ASP A 3 47.52 25.91 46.02
N ASN A 4 46.21 25.94 45.75
CA ASN A 4 45.23 26.96 46.15
C ASN A 4 45.10 28.17 45.19
N LEU A 5 43.86 28.68 45.11
CA LEU A 5 43.29 29.88 44.44
C LEU A 5 42.96 29.74 42.94
N GLY A 6 41.75 30.04 42.47
CA GLY A 6 40.52 30.55 43.08
C GLY A 6 39.58 31.04 41.97
N ALA A 7 38.29 30.69 42.03
CA ALA A 7 37.25 31.36 41.24
C ALA A 7 35.92 31.25 42.00
N ILE A 8 35.48 32.40 42.48
CA ILE A 8 34.34 32.65 43.34
C ILE A 8 33.14 32.85 42.40
N ALA A 9 32.22 31.91 42.35
CA ALA A 9 30.89 32.12 41.76
C ALA A 9 29.87 32.00 42.89
N GLY A 10 29.46 33.15 43.41
CA GLY A 10 28.36 33.24 44.37
C GLY A 10 27.07 32.78 43.71
N THR A 11 26.63 31.57 44.06
CA THR A 11 25.25 31.16 43.83
C THR A 11 24.44 31.74 44.98
N THR A 12 23.69 32.78 44.65
CA THR A 12 22.65 33.40 45.46
C THR A 12 21.66 32.32 45.90
N ALA A 13 21.90 31.70 47.05
CA ALA A 13 20.89 30.90 47.75
C ALA A 13 19.85 31.89 48.29
N GLY A 14 18.99 32.35 47.38
CA GLY A 14 17.81 33.10 47.73
C GLY A 14 17.05 32.31 48.77
N ARG A 15 16.79 32.93 49.92
CA ARG A 15 15.65 32.55 50.76
C ARG A 15 14.42 32.59 49.86
N ARG A 16 14.07 31.44 49.27
CA ARG A 16 12.72 31.21 48.80
C ARG A 16 11.89 31.19 50.07
N SER A 17 11.18 32.29 50.32
CA SER A 17 9.96 32.25 51.11
C SER A 17 9.21 31.00 50.66
N ALA A 18 8.99 30.04 51.58
CA ALA A 18 8.19 28.86 51.32
C ALA A 18 6.78 29.34 51.01
N ARG A 19 6.55 29.65 49.73
CA ARG A 19 5.21 29.84 49.20
C ARG A 19 4.67 28.42 49.21
N THR A 20 3.79 28.13 50.16
CA THR A 20 3.13 26.83 50.25
C THR A 20 2.48 26.59 48.89
N ASP A 21 3.07 25.72 48.06
CA ASP A 21 2.40 25.30 46.84
C ASP A 21 1.14 24.56 47.30
N LEU A 22 -0.01 25.04 46.83
CA LEU A 22 -1.32 24.51 47.17
C LEU A 22 -1.76 23.61 46.02
N CYS A 23 -2.24 22.43 46.36
CA CYS A 23 -2.89 21.51 45.44
C CYS A 23 -4.42 21.65 45.59
N ARG A 24 -5.11 21.96 44.50
CA ARG A 24 -6.58 21.97 44.44
C ARG A 24 -7.06 20.56 44.19
N LEU A 25 -7.84 20.01 45.09
CA LEU A 25 -8.40 18.67 44.95
C LEU A 25 -9.81 18.63 45.49
N THR A 26 -10.55 17.60 45.10
CA THR A 26 -11.91 17.39 45.60
C THR A 26 -11.88 16.26 46.62
N VAL A 27 -12.39 16.50 47.83
CA VAL A 27 -12.63 15.47 48.83
C VAL A 27 -14.09 15.07 48.81
N LEU A 28 -14.34 13.80 48.53
CA LEU A 28 -15.66 13.16 48.55
C LEU A 28 -15.85 12.43 49.89
N THR A 29 -16.98 12.67 50.53
CA THR A 29 -17.49 11.93 51.69
C THR A 29 -18.84 11.29 51.34
N ASP A 30 -19.40 10.49 52.25
CA ASP A 30 -20.69 9.81 52.02
C ASP A 30 -21.84 10.78 51.70
N GLN A 31 -21.78 12.02 52.20
CA GLN A 31 -22.89 12.97 52.08
C GLN A 31 -22.52 14.30 51.42
N THR A 32 -21.23 14.61 51.27
CA THR A 32 -20.79 15.91 50.73
C THR A 32 -19.54 15.76 49.87
N GLN A 33 -19.41 16.66 48.89
CA GLN A 33 -18.23 16.84 48.06
C GLN A 33 -17.71 18.24 48.27
N VAL A 34 -16.44 18.38 48.65
CA VAL A 34 -15.84 19.68 48.98
C VAL A 34 -14.53 19.86 48.21
N ASP A 35 -14.41 20.98 47.50
CA ASP A 35 -13.18 21.37 46.81
C ASP A 35 -12.27 22.15 47.77
N LEU A 36 -11.06 21.64 47.97
CA LEU A 36 -10.09 22.17 48.92
C LEU A 36 -8.78 22.51 48.21
N ALA A 37 -8.11 23.56 48.69
CA ALA A 37 -6.74 23.88 48.32
C ALA A 37 -5.82 23.53 49.50
N LEU A 38 -5.08 22.43 49.41
CA LEU A 38 -4.28 21.88 50.50
C LEU A 38 -2.78 22.06 50.26
N PRO A 39 -1.97 22.25 51.32
CA PRO A 39 -0.51 22.29 51.21
C PRO A 39 0.06 21.02 50.55
N PHE A 40 0.78 21.19 49.45
CA PHE A 40 1.22 20.08 48.59
C PHE A 40 2.33 19.22 49.21
N GLY A 41 3.26 19.86 49.93
CA GLY A 41 4.43 19.21 50.55
C GLY A 41 4.33 19.00 52.07
N VAL A 42 3.13 18.97 52.65
CA VAL A 42 2.93 18.73 54.09
C VAL A 42 2.36 17.31 54.29
N PRO A 43 2.87 16.53 55.27
CA PRO A 43 2.36 15.20 55.55
C PRO A 43 0.86 15.19 55.86
N LEU A 44 0.15 14.20 55.30
CA LEU A 44 -1.31 14.11 55.42
C LEU A 44 -1.79 14.06 56.88
N ALA A 45 -1.06 13.42 57.79
CA ALA A 45 -1.40 13.34 59.22
C ALA A 45 -1.60 14.72 59.88
N LEU A 46 -0.94 15.77 59.40
CA LEU A 46 -1.05 17.13 59.95
C LEU A 46 -2.22 17.91 59.37
N ILE A 47 -2.70 17.55 58.18
CA ILE A 47 -3.76 18.27 57.46
C ILE A 47 -5.11 17.60 57.68
N LEU A 48 -5.13 16.28 57.81
CA LEU A 48 -6.34 15.46 57.83
C LEU A 48 -7.35 15.86 58.93
N PRO A 49 -6.95 16.15 60.18
CA PRO A 49 -7.91 16.60 61.20
C PRO A 49 -8.61 17.90 60.80
N GLY A 50 -7.86 18.85 60.22
CA GLY A 50 -8.43 20.12 59.75
C GLY A 50 -9.38 19.96 58.56
N ILE A 51 -9.17 18.96 57.71
CA ILE A 51 -10.10 18.61 56.62
C ILE A 51 -11.40 18.05 57.20
N VAL A 52 -11.30 17.12 58.16
CA VAL A 52 -12.46 16.53 58.85
C VAL A 52 -13.27 17.62 59.55
N ASP A 53 -12.62 18.47 60.34
CA ASP A 53 -13.27 19.58 61.06
C ASP A 53 -14.01 20.52 60.08
N MET A 54 -13.40 20.83 58.93
CA MET A 54 -14.00 21.70 57.92
C MET A 54 -15.25 21.08 57.27
N ILE A 55 -15.21 19.77 56.99
CA ILE A 55 -16.33 19.04 56.40
C ILE A 55 -17.46 18.89 57.43
N GLU A 56 -17.15 18.57 58.69
CA GLU A 56 -18.14 18.48 59.77
C GLU A 56 -18.83 19.82 60.03
N MET A 57 -18.07 20.92 60.02
CA MET A 57 -18.62 22.26 60.21
C MET A 57 -19.52 22.70 59.05
N HIS A 58 -19.26 22.23 57.82
CA HIS A 58 -20.10 22.48 56.66
C HIS A 58 -21.37 21.61 56.65
N GLY A 59 -21.29 20.35 57.07
CA GLY A 59 -22.45 19.47 57.22
C GLY A 59 -23.42 19.90 58.33
N ALA A 60 -22.91 20.52 59.40
CA ALA A 60 -23.73 21.02 60.51
C ALA A 60 -24.65 22.21 60.13
N SER A 61 -24.39 22.90 59.03
CA SER A 61 -25.23 24.00 58.55
C SER A 61 -26.43 23.58 57.68
N ASP A 62 -26.45 22.35 57.16
CA ASP A 62 -27.40 21.94 56.12
C ASP A 62 -28.51 20.95 56.55
N ASP A 63 -28.52 20.38 57.77
CA ASP A 63 -29.73 19.69 58.27
C ASP A 63 -29.85 19.55 59.81
N HIS A 64 -31.05 19.77 60.33
CA HIS A 64 -31.45 19.67 61.74
C HIS A 64 -31.73 18.22 62.16
N THR A 65 -30.73 17.34 62.11
CA THR A 65 -30.86 16.00 62.73
C THR A 65 -29.56 15.60 63.44
N SER A 66 -29.26 16.28 64.54
CA SER A 66 -28.17 15.90 65.43
C SER A 66 -28.51 14.62 66.21
N THR A 67 -28.18 13.45 65.65
CA THR A 67 -27.84 12.31 66.49
C THR A 67 -26.36 12.44 66.79
N ARG A 68 -26.06 13.01 67.96
CA ARG A 68 -24.70 13.13 68.50
C ARG A 68 -24.19 11.71 68.74
N SER A 69 -23.59 11.09 67.72
CA SER A 69 -22.96 9.79 67.87
C SER A 69 -21.71 9.96 68.72
N THR A 70 -21.68 9.17 69.77
CA THR A 70 -20.64 9.08 70.78
C THR A 70 -19.25 8.89 70.16
N THR A 71 -18.29 9.61 70.73
CA THR A 71 -16.84 9.55 70.50
C THR A 71 -16.29 8.12 70.59
N GLU A 72 -16.32 7.37 69.50
CA GLU A 72 -15.24 6.43 69.19
C GLU A 72 -14.20 7.20 68.35
N ALA A 73 -12.92 7.01 68.66
CA ALA A 73 -11.83 7.65 67.93
C ALA A 73 -11.70 6.97 66.55
N THR A 74 -12.54 7.40 65.61
CA THR A 74 -12.49 6.93 64.22
C THR A 74 -11.26 7.52 63.54
N GLU A 75 -10.30 6.67 63.20
CA GLU A 75 -9.14 7.08 62.40
C GLU A 75 -9.60 7.34 60.96
N TRP A 76 -9.54 8.59 60.53
CA TRP A 76 -9.88 8.97 59.16
C TRP A 76 -8.71 8.75 58.23
N VAL A 77 -9.00 8.39 56.97
CA VAL A 77 -7.99 8.22 55.92
C VAL A 77 -8.53 8.72 54.58
N LEU A 78 -7.62 9.19 53.72
CA LEU A 78 -7.91 9.52 52.33
C LEU A 78 -7.49 8.37 51.42
N SER A 79 -8.29 8.02 50.42
CA SER A 79 -7.88 7.12 49.33
C SER A 79 -8.24 7.73 47.97
N ARG A 80 -7.60 7.25 46.91
CA ARG A 80 -8.16 7.41 45.56
C ARG A 80 -9.34 6.44 45.40
N ILE A 81 -10.28 6.77 44.52
CA ILE A 81 -11.45 5.90 44.25
C ILE A 81 -11.00 4.47 43.94
N GLY A 82 -11.51 3.49 44.70
CA GLY A 82 -11.22 2.06 44.49
C GLY A 82 -9.79 1.62 44.82
N GLN A 83 -8.98 2.48 45.46
CA GLN A 83 -7.59 2.20 45.84
C GLN A 83 -7.44 2.07 47.36
N ALA A 84 -6.28 1.56 47.78
CA ALA A 84 -5.91 1.53 49.19
C ALA A 84 -5.79 2.95 49.78
N PRO A 85 -6.02 3.12 51.09
CA PRO A 85 -5.76 4.37 51.79
C PRO A 85 -4.33 4.89 51.56
N LEU A 86 -4.23 6.20 51.33
CA LEU A 86 -2.97 6.92 51.28
C LEU A 86 -2.32 6.86 52.67
N SER A 87 -1.00 6.67 52.69
CA SER A 87 -0.22 6.72 53.92
C SER A 87 -0.24 8.12 54.51
N SER A 88 -0.58 8.22 55.81
CA SER A 88 -0.67 9.49 56.55
C SER A 88 0.68 10.15 56.82
N THR A 89 1.79 9.41 56.70
CA THR A 89 3.16 9.91 56.93
C THR A 89 3.75 10.64 55.73
N LEU A 90 3.15 10.50 54.55
CA LEU A 90 3.64 11.09 53.30
C LEU A 90 2.79 12.31 52.91
N SER A 91 3.36 13.20 52.10
CA SER A 91 2.67 14.38 51.55
C SER A 91 1.94 14.08 50.23
N LEU A 92 1.12 15.03 49.76
CA LEU A 92 0.34 14.88 48.53
C LEU A 92 1.24 14.73 47.29
N ASP A 93 2.39 15.40 47.28
CA ASP A 93 3.41 15.30 46.23
C ASP A 93 4.06 13.91 46.14
N GLU A 94 4.39 13.32 47.28
CA GLU A 94 4.98 11.98 47.38
C GLU A 94 3.99 10.89 46.93
N HIS A 95 2.68 11.12 47.12
CA HIS A 95 1.61 10.28 46.56
C HIS A 95 1.26 10.57 45.09
N GLY A 96 1.95 11.54 44.48
CA GLY A 96 1.73 11.96 43.08
C GLY A 96 0.31 12.43 42.83
N ILE A 97 -0.33 13.06 43.81
CA ILE A 97 -1.66 13.66 43.66
C ILE A 97 -1.51 14.94 42.81
N LEU A 98 -2.38 15.14 41.85
CA LEU A 98 -2.34 16.31 40.96
C LEU A 98 -3.52 17.24 41.23
N ASP A 99 -3.39 18.49 40.77
CA ASP A 99 -4.50 19.44 40.77
C ASP A 99 -5.71 18.86 40.01
N GLY A 100 -6.86 18.83 40.66
CA GLY A 100 -8.12 18.28 40.15
C GLY A 100 -8.36 16.81 40.51
N ASP A 101 -7.45 16.15 41.23
CA ASP A 101 -7.67 14.77 41.70
C ASP A 101 -8.83 14.70 42.71
N LEU A 102 -9.58 13.60 42.66
CA LEU A 102 -10.67 13.30 43.58
C LEU A 102 -10.23 12.24 44.59
N LEU A 103 -10.31 12.59 45.88
CA LEU A 103 -9.98 11.73 47.01
C LEU A 103 -11.24 11.42 47.82
N VAL A 104 -11.33 10.21 48.36
CA VAL A 104 -12.44 9.76 49.20
C VAL A 104 -11.99 9.72 50.65
N LEU A 105 -12.65 10.51 51.51
CA LEU A 105 -12.43 10.51 52.95
C LEU A 105 -13.39 9.49 53.60
N HIS A 106 -12.82 8.53 54.30
CA HIS A 106 -13.58 7.46 54.94
C HIS A 106 -12.85 6.98 56.21
N SER A 107 -13.56 6.20 57.04
CA SER A 107 -12.95 5.55 58.20
C SER A 107 -11.93 4.49 57.77
N ALA A 108 -10.79 4.40 58.47
CA ALA A 108 -9.76 3.38 58.28
C ALA A 108 -10.30 1.94 58.42
N THR A 109 -11.40 1.76 59.16
CA THR A 109 -12.06 0.46 59.33
C THR A 109 -12.87 0.02 58.11
N THR A 110 -13.21 0.97 57.21
CA THR A 110 -14.09 0.74 56.05
C THR A 110 -13.27 0.69 54.77
N ARG A 111 -12.45 -0.36 54.61
CA ARG A 111 -11.64 -0.51 53.39
C ARG A 111 -12.52 -0.87 52.20
N ALA A 112 -12.46 -0.08 51.13
CA ALA A 112 -13.08 -0.44 49.86
C ALA A 112 -12.51 -1.79 49.35
N PRO A 113 -13.35 -2.78 48.98
CA PRO A 113 -12.86 -4.00 48.35
C PRO A 113 -12.08 -3.65 47.08
N ALA A 114 -10.98 -4.34 46.83
CA ALA A 114 -10.26 -4.18 45.57
C ALA A 114 -11.22 -4.52 44.40
N PRO A 115 -11.22 -3.75 43.31
CA PRO A 115 -12.06 -4.06 42.15
C PRO A 115 -11.70 -5.44 41.62
N LEU A 116 -12.67 -6.37 41.65
CA LEU A 116 -12.52 -7.71 41.10
C LEU A 116 -12.92 -7.65 39.62
N PHE A 117 -11.94 -7.72 38.72
CA PHE A 117 -12.20 -7.83 37.29
C PHE A 117 -12.42 -9.30 36.92
N ASP A 118 -13.67 -9.74 36.87
CA ASP A 118 -14.09 -11.14 36.59
C ASP A 118 -14.01 -11.52 35.09
N ASP A 119 -13.55 -10.60 34.24
CA ASP A 119 -13.56 -10.72 32.78
C ASP A 119 -12.25 -11.25 32.18
N LEU A 120 -11.50 -12.09 32.90
CA LEU A 120 -10.28 -12.69 32.34
C LEU A 120 -10.59 -13.58 31.13
N MET A 121 -11.72 -14.30 31.14
CA MET A 121 -12.18 -15.10 30.00
C MET A 121 -12.67 -14.23 28.84
N HIS A 122 -13.34 -13.11 29.12
CA HIS A 122 -13.74 -12.15 28.10
C HIS A 122 -12.53 -11.47 27.46
N ASN A 123 -11.53 -11.10 28.27
CA ASN A 123 -10.29 -10.49 27.79
C ASN A 123 -9.46 -11.48 26.97
N VAL A 124 -9.35 -12.75 27.39
CA VAL A 124 -8.69 -13.78 26.57
C VAL A 124 -9.47 -14.01 25.28
N ALA A 125 -10.79 -14.14 25.31
CA ALA A 125 -11.60 -14.29 24.09
C ALA A 125 -11.57 -13.06 23.17
N ALA A 126 -11.44 -11.85 23.73
CA ALA A 126 -11.30 -10.60 22.99
C ALA A 126 -9.91 -10.47 22.36
N ILE A 127 -8.85 -10.84 23.09
CA ILE A 127 -7.47 -10.91 22.58
C ILE A 127 -7.37 -11.98 21.47
N ASP A 128 -8.03 -13.12 21.66
CA ASP A 128 -8.02 -14.21 20.68
C ASP A 128 -8.86 -13.86 19.43
N ALA A 129 -9.99 -13.15 19.60
CA ALA A 129 -10.78 -12.61 18.49
C ALA A 129 -10.04 -11.52 17.69
N GLN A 130 -9.10 -10.79 18.29
CA GLN A 130 -8.25 -9.83 17.59
C GLN A 130 -7.14 -10.52 16.78
N ASN A 131 -6.64 -11.67 17.25
CA ASN A 131 -5.55 -12.40 16.60
C ASN A 131 -6.02 -13.45 15.57
N PHE A 132 -7.22 -14.03 15.72
CA PHE A 132 -7.77 -14.98 14.77
C PHE A 132 -8.65 -14.31 13.71
N ARG A 133 -8.21 -14.38 12.45
CA ARG A 133 -9.04 -13.99 11.30
C ARG A 133 -10.19 -14.99 11.12
N ARG A 134 -11.38 -14.63 11.61
CA ARG A 134 -12.59 -15.43 11.41
C ARG A 134 -12.88 -15.59 9.91
N TRP A 135 -13.43 -16.75 9.53
CA TRP A 135 -13.96 -16.96 8.18
C TRP A 135 -15.14 -16.02 7.96
N THR A 136 -14.95 -15.05 7.06
CA THR A 136 -15.96 -14.04 6.70
C THR A 136 -16.43 -14.26 5.26
N PRO A 137 -17.57 -13.68 4.85
CA PRO A 137 -17.97 -13.66 3.45
C PRO A 137 -16.88 -13.07 2.52
N ALA A 138 -16.09 -12.11 3.03
CA ALA A 138 -14.97 -11.53 2.30
C ALA A 138 -13.83 -12.54 2.08
N THR A 139 -13.43 -13.31 3.10
CA THR A 139 -12.41 -14.35 2.93
C THR A 139 -12.90 -15.48 2.03
N ALA A 140 -14.16 -15.92 2.18
CA ALA A 140 -14.77 -16.93 1.32
C ALA A 140 -14.79 -16.51 -0.16
N ARG A 141 -15.14 -15.24 -0.42
CA ARG A 141 -15.10 -14.64 -1.74
C ARG A 141 -13.67 -14.58 -2.30
N ALA A 142 -12.71 -14.12 -1.50
CA ALA A 142 -11.31 -14.04 -1.92
C ALA A 142 -10.76 -15.43 -2.27
N THR A 143 -11.05 -16.45 -1.45
CA THR A 143 -10.67 -17.84 -1.76
C THR A 143 -11.35 -18.36 -3.01
N GLY A 144 -12.64 -18.07 -3.22
CA GLY A 144 -13.37 -18.48 -4.41
C GLY A 144 -12.85 -17.81 -5.69
N ILE A 145 -12.48 -16.53 -5.61
CA ILE A 145 -11.86 -15.81 -6.72
C ILE A 145 -10.48 -16.41 -7.02
N ALA A 146 -9.68 -16.72 -6.00
CA ALA A 146 -8.36 -17.32 -6.17
C ALA A 146 -8.45 -18.71 -6.83
N THR A 147 -9.34 -19.59 -6.34
CA THR A 147 -9.52 -20.93 -6.92
C THR A 147 -10.07 -20.86 -8.34
N ALA A 148 -11.07 -20.01 -8.61
CA ALA A 148 -11.60 -19.81 -9.95
C ALA A 148 -10.53 -19.26 -10.92
N SER A 149 -9.68 -18.32 -10.47
CA SER A 149 -8.55 -17.80 -11.25
C SER A 149 -7.62 -18.93 -11.68
N THR A 150 -7.24 -19.80 -10.73
CA THR A 150 -6.34 -20.94 -11.03
C THR A 150 -6.97 -21.95 -11.97
N ALA A 151 -8.26 -22.25 -11.80
CA ALA A 151 -8.99 -23.18 -12.65
C ALA A 151 -9.12 -22.65 -14.09
N ILE A 152 -9.38 -21.35 -14.25
CA ILE A 152 -9.48 -20.73 -15.58
C ILE A 152 -8.14 -20.71 -16.29
N LEU A 153 -7.06 -20.33 -15.60
CA LEU A 153 -5.72 -20.37 -16.17
C LEU A 153 -5.32 -21.81 -16.58
N ALA A 154 -5.63 -22.80 -15.74
CA ALA A 154 -5.38 -24.20 -16.04
C ALA A 154 -6.20 -24.68 -17.25
N GLY A 155 -7.49 -24.32 -17.33
CA GLY A 155 -8.36 -24.68 -18.45
C GLY A 155 -7.93 -24.02 -19.77
N SER A 156 -7.61 -22.72 -19.73
CA SER A 156 -7.04 -21.98 -20.86
C SER A 156 -5.73 -22.62 -21.35
N MET A 157 -4.83 -22.98 -20.43
CA MET A 157 -3.59 -23.67 -20.77
C MET A 157 -3.83 -25.06 -21.36
N ALA A 158 -4.78 -25.82 -20.82
CA ALA A 158 -5.14 -27.14 -21.35
C ALA A 158 -5.67 -27.05 -22.79
N LEU A 159 -6.53 -26.05 -23.07
CA LEU A 159 -7.02 -25.81 -24.43
C LEU A 159 -5.88 -25.42 -25.38
N LEU A 160 -5.00 -24.50 -24.97
CA LEU A 160 -3.84 -24.13 -25.78
C LEU A 160 -2.90 -25.31 -26.03
N ARG A 161 -2.65 -26.18 -25.04
CA ARG A 161 -1.82 -27.38 -25.21
C ARG A 161 -2.46 -28.41 -26.13
N SER A 162 -3.78 -28.59 -26.06
CA SER A 162 -4.50 -29.52 -26.94
C SER A 162 -4.36 -29.17 -28.43
N ARG A 163 -4.03 -27.91 -28.76
CA ARG A 163 -3.78 -27.47 -30.15
C ARG A 163 -2.62 -28.20 -30.82
N ALA A 164 -1.63 -28.64 -30.04
CA ALA A 164 -0.52 -29.43 -30.57
C ALA A 164 -0.95 -30.84 -31.03
N GLU A 165 -2.07 -31.35 -30.50
CA GLU A 165 -2.57 -32.70 -30.77
C GLU A 165 -3.76 -32.70 -31.74
N SER A 166 -4.55 -31.62 -31.78
CA SER A 166 -5.75 -31.52 -32.62
C SER A 166 -6.00 -30.11 -33.16
N GLU A 167 -6.31 -30.00 -34.45
CA GLU A 167 -6.72 -28.75 -35.09
C GLU A 167 -8.21 -28.39 -34.88
N SER A 168 -8.92 -29.14 -34.05
CA SER A 168 -10.35 -28.95 -33.80
C SER A 168 -10.71 -27.53 -33.33
N LEU A 169 -11.69 -26.91 -33.97
CA LEU A 169 -12.23 -25.60 -33.58
C LEU A 169 -13.20 -25.68 -32.38
N VAL A 170 -13.56 -26.89 -31.94
CA VAL A 170 -14.50 -27.09 -30.83
C VAL A 170 -14.00 -26.38 -29.56
N GLY A 171 -12.70 -26.46 -29.26
CA GLY A 171 -12.10 -25.78 -28.13
C GLY A 171 -12.17 -24.25 -28.24
N ALA A 172 -11.98 -23.70 -29.45
CA ALA A 172 -12.08 -22.27 -29.71
C ALA A 172 -13.51 -21.73 -29.48
N PHE A 173 -14.51 -22.43 -30.04
CA PHE A 173 -15.92 -22.06 -29.85
C PHE A 173 -16.38 -22.24 -28.41
N ALA A 174 -15.97 -23.31 -27.73
CA ALA A 174 -16.26 -23.52 -26.31
C ALA A 174 -15.69 -22.38 -25.46
N ALA A 175 -14.43 -22.00 -25.68
CA ALA A 175 -13.83 -20.85 -25.00
C ALA A 175 -14.56 -19.54 -25.31
N LEU A 176 -14.95 -19.30 -26.56
CA LEU A 176 -15.70 -18.11 -26.95
C LEU A 176 -17.04 -18.02 -26.21
N VAL A 177 -17.79 -19.12 -26.15
CA VAL A 177 -19.07 -19.20 -25.43
C VAL A 177 -18.87 -18.98 -23.93
N VAL A 178 -17.88 -19.61 -23.32
CA VAL A 178 -17.58 -19.42 -21.89
C VAL A 178 -17.18 -17.98 -21.58
N ALA A 179 -16.33 -17.36 -22.43
CA ALA A 179 -15.97 -15.95 -22.29
C ALA A 179 -17.20 -15.04 -22.37
N ALA A 180 -18.09 -15.28 -23.34
CA ALA A 180 -19.34 -14.53 -23.45
C ALA A 180 -20.23 -14.70 -22.21
N LEU A 181 -20.40 -15.92 -21.71
CA LEU A 181 -21.18 -16.21 -20.49
C LEU A 181 -20.58 -15.54 -19.24
N LEU A 182 -19.26 -15.52 -19.10
CA LEU A 182 -18.59 -14.85 -17.98
C LEU A 182 -18.76 -13.33 -18.06
N LEU A 183 -18.66 -12.75 -19.25
CA LEU A 183 -18.93 -11.32 -19.46
C LEU A 183 -20.38 -10.98 -19.15
N THR A 184 -21.35 -11.74 -19.66
CA THR A 184 -22.76 -11.48 -19.38
C THR A 184 -23.08 -11.63 -17.90
N ALA A 185 -22.55 -12.67 -17.24
CA ALA A 185 -22.66 -12.84 -15.79
C ALA A 185 -22.06 -11.65 -15.04
N GLY A 186 -20.88 -11.16 -15.43
CA GLY A 186 -20.25 -9.98 -14.83
C GLY A 186 -21.10 -8.71 -14.99
N VAL A 187 -21.72 -8.52 -16.16
CA VAL A 187 -22.65 -7.40 -16.41
C VAL A 187 -23.89 -7.50 -15.54
N VAL A 188 -24.52 -8.68 -15.48
CA VAL A 188 -25.71 -8.92 -14.66
C VAL A 188 -25.40 -8.70 -13.17
N VAL A 189 -24.31 -9.26 -12.67
CA VAL A 189 -23.87 -9.09 -11.27
C VAL A 189 -23.59 -7.61 -10.95
N SER A 190 -22.98 -6.87 -11.87
CA SER A 190 -22.75 -5.43 -11.70
C SER A 190 -24.05 -4.62 -11.70
N ARG A 191 -24.89 -4.82 -12.73
CA ARG A 191 -26.04 -3.94 -13.02
C ARG A 191 -27.30 -4.28 -12.23
N VAL A 192 -27.54 -5.57 -11.97
CA VAL A 192 -28.75 -6.07 -11.30
C VAL A 192 -28.50 -6.24 -9.81
N TYR A 193 -27.37 -6.85 -9.44
CA TYR A 193 -27.07 -7.18 -8.03
C TYR A 193 -26.20 -6.13 -7.33
N GLY A 194 -25.56 -5.21 -8.07
CA GLY A 194 -24.71 -4.17 -7.49
C GLY A 194 -23.39 -4.67 -6.90
N ASP A 195 -23.04 -5.96 -7.05
CA ASP A 195 -21.86 -6.57 -6.45
C ASP A 195 -20.62 -6.37 -7.33
N ARG A 196 -20.05 -5.15 -7.27
CA ARG A 196 -18.89 -4.73 -8.06
C ARG A 196 -17.69 -5.67 -8.00
N PRO A 197 -17.18 -6.11 -6.83
CA PRO A 197 -15.98 -6.96 -6.79
C PRO A 197 -16.21 -8.33 -7.46
N SER A 198 -17.37 -8.96 -7.26
CA SER A 198 -17.70 -10.23 -7.93
C SER A 198 -17.84 -10.05 -9.44
N ALA A 199 -18.46 -8.95 -9.88
CA ALA A 199 -18.52 -8.58 -11.29
C ALA A 199 -17.12 -8.36 -11.89
N THR A 200 -16.21 -7.68 -11.18
CA THR A 200 -14.83 -7.50 -11.66
C THR A 200 -14.07 -8.83 -11.78
N ALA A 201 -14.30 -9.78 -10.88
CA ALA A 201 -13.69 -11.10 -10.96
C ALA A 201 -14.20 -11.87 -12.19
N LEU A 202 -15.51 -11.91 -12.41
CA LEU A 202 -16.14 -12.54 -13.58
C LEU A 202 -15.66 -11.92 -14.90
N CYS A 203 -15.59 -10.59 -14.98
CA CYS A 203 -15.04 -9.91 -16.14
C CYS A 203 -13.56 -10.25 -16.32
N GLY A 204 -12.76 -10.29 -15.25
CA GLY A 204 -11.34 -10.67 -15.29
C GLY A 204 -11.10 -12.11 -15.76
N PHE A 205 -11.97 -13.02 -15.35
CA PHE A 205 -12.00 -14.43 -15.77
C PHE A 205 -12.28 -14.60 -17.26
N ALA A 206 -13.14 -13.75 -17.84
CA ALA A 206 -13.43 -13.80 -19.26
C ALA A 206 -12.23 -13.42 -20.14
N LEU A 207 -11.28 -12.63 -19.64
CA LEU A 207 -10.16 -12.09 -20.43
C LEU A 207 -9.19 -13.17 -20.94
N PRO A 208 -8.59 -14.03 -20.09
CA PRO A 208 -7.74 -15.11 -20.57
C PRO A 208 -8.51 -16.12 -21.43
N VAL A 209 -9.79 -16.37 -21.12
CA VAL A 209 -10.63 -17.27 -21.92
C VAL A 209 -10.88 -16.69 -23.32
N ALA A 210 -11.20 -15.40 -23.42
CA ALA A 210 -11.36 -14.72 -24.70
C ALA A 210 -10.06 -14.71 -25.51
N ALA A 211 -8.91 -14.52 -24.85
CA ALA A 211 -7.60 -14.62 -25.48
C ALA A 211 -7.35 -16.02 -26.05
N THR A 212 -7.68 -17.08 -25.29
CA THR A 212 -7.55 -18.46 -25.77
C THR A 212 -8.49 -18.78 -26.92
N ALA A 213 -9.71 -18.26 -26.90
CA ALA A 213 -10.65 -18.42 -28.01
C ALA A 213 -10.09 -17.81 -29.30
N GLY A 214 -9.60 -16.57 -29.24
CA GLY A 214 -8.99 -15.90 -30.38
C GLY A 214 -7.75 -16.62 -30.91
N ALA A 215 -6.86 -17.07 -30.01
CA ALA A 215 -5.66 -17.79 -30.41
C ALA A 215 -5.97 -19.12 -31.12
N LEU A 216 -7.01 -19.85 -30.69
CA LEU A 216 -7.37 -21.15 -31.26
C LEU A 216 -8.21 -21.04 -32.55
N LEU A 217 -8.79 -19.88 -32.84
CA LEU A 217 -9.50 -19.63 -34.11
C LEU A 217 -8.56 -19.61 -35.31
N VAL A 218 -7.28 -19.28 -35.11
CA VAL A 218 -6.28 -19.26 -36.19
C VAL A 218 -5.79 -20.70 -36.47
N PRO A 219 -5.90 -21.20 -37.72
CA PRO A 219 -5.39 -22.52 -38.10
C PRO A 219 -3.87 -22.63 -37.93
N GLY A 220 -3.37 -23.85 -37.71
CA GLY A 220 -1.94 -24.13 -37.59
C GLY A 220 -1.36 -24.06 -36.16
N HIS A 221 -0.03 -24.10 -36.09
CA HIS A 221 0.72 -24.08 -34.84
C HIS A 221 0.60 -22.74 -34.12
N LEU A 222 0.71 -22.75 -32.79
CA LEU A 222 0.70 -21.51 -32.01
C LEU A 222 1.90 -20.64 -32.41
N GLY A 223 1.61 -19.46 -32.93
CA GLY A 223 2.62 -18.49 -33.33
C GLY A 223 2.12 -17.05 -33.26
N ALA A 224 2.79 -16.16 -34.00
CA ALA A 224 2.50 -14.74 -34.00
C ALA A 224 1.05 -14.43 -34.42
N ALA A 225 0.52 -15.10 -35.44
CA ALA A 225 -0.86 -14.91 -35.90
C ALA A 225 -1.90 -15.29 -34.82
N ASN A 226 -1.69 -16.40 -34.09
CA ASN A 226 -2.55 -16.82 -32.98
C ASN A 226 -2.48 -15.81 -31.83
N LEU A 227 -1.27 -15.34 -31.47
CA LEU A 227 -1.10 -14.33 -30.43
C LEU A 227 -1.77 -13.01 -30.81
N LEU A 228 -1.72 -12.62 -32.09
CA LEU A 228 -2.39 -11.44 -32.61
C LEU A 228 -3.91 -11.54 -32.41
N LEU A 229 -4.54 -12.61 -32.90
CA LEU A 229 -5.99 -12.75 -32.78
C LEU A 229 -6.43 -12.93 -31.32
N GLY A 230 -5.67 -13.67 -30.52
CA GLY A 230 -5.89 -13.78 -29.07
C GLY A 230 -5.78 -12.44 -28.34
N SER A 231 -4.83 -11.59 -28.72
CA SER A 231 -4.70 -10.24 -28.16
C SER A 231 -5.88 -9.36 -28.57
N VAL A 232 -6.32 -9.44 -29.83
CA VAL A 232 -7.48 -8.69 -30.32
C VAL A 232 -8.76 -9.08 -29.58
N THR A 233 -9.04 -10.37 -29.41
CA THR A 233 -10.24 -10.83 -28.69
C THR A 233 -10.17 -10.49 -27.21
N CYS A 234 -8.99 -10.56 -26.58
CA CYS A 234 -8.78 -10.14 -25.19
C CYS A 234 -9.02 -8.63 -25.01
N ALA A 235 -8.48 -7.79 -25.91
CA ALA A 235 -8.72 -6.35 -25.91
C ALA A 235 -10.20 -6.02 -26.10
N ALA A 236 -10.87 -6.68 -27.05
CA ALA A 236 -12.30 -6.50 -27.30
C ALA A 236 -13.13 -6.87 -26.07
N ALA A 237 -12.84 -8.01 -25.43
CA ALA A 237 -13.50 -8.44 -24.20
C ALA A 237 -13.27 -7.45 -23.05
N ALA A 238 -12.05 -6.93 -22.87
CA ALA A 238 -11.74 -5.94 -21.85
C ALA A 238 -12.48 -4.60 -22.07
N ILE A 239 -12.56 -4.13 -23.33
CA ILE A 239 -13.30 -2.92 -23.68
C ILE A 239 -14.80 -3.13 -23.47
N LEU A 240 -15.35 -4.27 -23.90
CA LEU A 240 -16.75 -4.62 -23.68
C LEU A 240 -17.08 -4.70 -22.19
N ALA A 241 -16.26 -5.38 -21.39
CA ALA A 241 -16.41 -5.45 -19.94
C ALA A 241 -16.43 -4.05 -19.32
N MET A 242 -15.49 -3.19 -19.71
CA MET A 242 -15.39 -1.80 -19.23
C MET A 242 -16.66 -0.99 -19.54
N ARG A 243 -17.16 -1.09 -20.77
CA ARG A 243 -18.32 -0.32 -21.26
C ARG A 243 -19.65 -0.81 -20.70
N THR A 244 -19.81 -2.12 -20.56
CA THR A 244 -21.09 -2.73 -20.19
C THR A 244 -21.26 -2.82 -18.66
N SER A 245 -20.22 -3.31 -17.97
CA SER A 245 -20.28 -3.52 -16.51
C SER A 245 -20.02 -2.24 -15.71
N GLY A 246 -19.23 -1.29 -16.23
CA GLY A 246 -18.84 -0.06 -15.53
C GLY A 246 -17.96 -0.29 -14.30
N VAL A 247 -17.39 -1.49 -14.14
CA VAL A 247 -16.51 -1.85 -13.01
C VAL A 247 -15.11 -2.24 -13.50
N GLY A 248 -14.13 -2.27 -12.59
CA GLY A 248 -12.81 -2.83 -12.89
C GLY A 248 -12.00 -2.02 -13.91
N LEU A 249 -12.12 -0.69 -13.92
CA LEU A 249 -11.42 0.17 -14.88
C LEU A 249 -9.92 -0.13 -14.95
N ALA A 250 -9.23 -0.27 -13.81
CA ALA A 250 -7.80 -0.59 -13.79
C ALA A 250 -7.48 -1.94 -14.47
N LEU A 251 -8.27 -2.97 -14.22
CA LEU A 251 -8.08 -4.29 -14.84
C LEU A 251 -8.36 -4.26 -16.35
N CYS A 252 -9.48 -3.66 -16.75
CA CYS A 252 -9.87 -3.59 -18.15
C CYS A 252 -8.90 -2.72 -18.96
N THR A 253 -8.42 -1.62 -18.38
CA THR A 253 -7.42 -0.73 -19.03
C THR A 253 -6.05 -1.40 -19.12
N ALA A 254 -5.62 -2.11 -18.06
CA ALA A 254 -4.40 -2.92 -18.10
C ALA A 254 -4.46 -3.96 -19.22
N THR A 255 -5.59 -4.67 -19.31
CA THR A 255 -5.74 -5.75 -20.27
C THR A 255 -5.86 -5.23 -21.70
N ALA A 256 -6.60 -4.14 -21.92
CA ALA A 256 -6.74 -3.54 -23.24
C ALA A 256 -5.40 -2.96 -23.74
N ALA A 257 -4.69 -2.20 -22.90
CA ALA A 257 -3.39 -1.62 -23.28
C ALA A 257 -2.30 -2.70 -23.44
N GLY A 258 -2.28 -3.70 -22.55
CA GLY A 258 -1.35 -4.82 -22.64
C GLY A 258 -1.58 -5.66 -23.89
N SER A 259 -2.85 -5.97 -24.20
CA SER A 259 -3.25 -6.66 -25.44
C SER A 259 -2.94 -5.83 -26.69
N LEU A 260 -3.04 -4.50 -26.63
CA LEU A 260 -2.65 -3.65 -27.76
C LEU A 260 -1.15 -3.77 -28.05
N LEU A 261 -0.29 -3.71 -27.03
CA LEU A 261 1.16 -3.86 -27.17
C LEU A 261 1.55 -5.28 -27.62
N ALA A 262 0.96 -6.30 -27.01
CA ALA A 262 1.18 -7.70 -27.38
C ALA A 262 0.68 -7.99 -28.81
N GLY A 263 -0.48 -7.47 -29.17
CA GLY A 263 -1.05 -7.56 -30.52
C GLY A 263 -0.18 -6.84 -31.55
N ALA A 264 0.32 -5.64 -31.26
CA ALA A 264 1.24 -4.94 -32.16
C ALA A 264 2.54 -5.74 -32.38
N ALA A 265 3.12 -6.30 -31.32
CA ALA A 265 4.30 -7.15 -31.41
C ALA A 265 4.03 -8.42 -32.24
N ALA A 266 2.89 -9.05 -32.01
CA ALA A 266 2.44 -10.23 -32.75
C ALA A 266 2.16 -9.91 -34.23
N ALA A 267 1.61 -8.74 -34.54
CA ALA A 267 1.42 -8.27 -35.91
C ALA A 267 2.77 -8.09 -36.62
N VAL A 268 3.75 -7.48 -35.96
CA VAL A 268 5.12 -7.35 -36.51
C VAL A 268 5.72 -8.74 -36.76
N GLY A 269 5.62 -9.66 -35.80
CA GLY A 269 6.13 -11.02 -35.96
C GLY A 269 5.38 -11.86 -37.01
N ALA A 270 4.13 -11.54 -37.32
CA ALA A 270 3.37 -12.19 -38.39
C ALA A 270 3.63 -11.58 -39.77
N ALA A 271 3.98 -10.29 -39.82
CA ALA A 271 4.18 -9.54 -41.06
C ALA A 271 5.66 -9.46 -41.50
N THR A 272 6.61 -9.82 -40.63
CA THR A 272 8.04 -9.70 -40.89
C THR A 272 8.78 -10.96 -40.48
N GLU A 273 9.95 -11.20 -41.08
CA GLU A 273 10.87 -12.29 -40.71
C GLU A 273 11.87 -11.85 -39.63
N LEU A 274 11.51 -10.85 -38.83
CA LEU A 274 12.37 -10.38 -37.74
C LEU A 274 12.51 -11.46 -36.66
N PRO A 275 13.72 -11.64 -36.11
CA PRO A 275 13.92 -12.59 -35.04
C PRO A 275 13.19 -12.12 -33.77
N THR A 276 12.77 -13.08 -32.94
CA THR A 276 11.90 -12.85 -31.78
C THR A 276 12.57 -11.98 -30.71
N ASP A 277 13.89 -12.00 -30.63
CA ASP A 277 14.68 -11.15 -29.74
C ASP A 277 14.56 -9.66 -30.11
N SER A 278 14.59 -9.33 -31.40
CA SER A 278 14.41 -7.99 -31.94
C SER A 278 13.00 -7.46 -31.67
N ILE A 279 11.99 -8.31 -31.84
CA ILE A 279 10.60 -7.98 -31.50
C ILE A 279 10.49 -7.72 -29.99
N GLY A 280 11.10 -8.57 -29.16
CA GLY A 280 11.15 -8.39 -27.70
C GLY A 280 11.79 -7.06 -27.30
N ALA A 281 12.90 -6.67 -27.94
CA ALA A 281 13.57 -5.40 -27.70
C ALA A 281 12.67 -4.20 -28.08
N GLY A 282 11.96 -4.29 -29.21
CA GLY A 282 10.96 -3.30 -29.61
C GLY A 282 9.81 -3.18 -28.61
N VAL A 283 9.34 -4.30 -28.05
CA VAL A 283 8.31 -4.31 -26.99
C VAL A 283 8.80 -3.64 -25.72
N VAL A 284 10.05 -3.89 -25.29
CA VAL A 284 10.64 -3.18 -24.14
C VAL A 284 10.65 -1.67 -24.37
N ALA A 285 11.11 -1.22 -25.53
CA ALA A 285 11.13 0.20 -25.88
C ALA A 285 9.72 0.81 -25.87
N ALA A 286 8.76 0.15 -26.51
CA ALA A 286 7.36 0.61 -26.59
C ALA A 286 6.69 0.64 -25.21
N ALA A 287 6.93 -0.36 -24.37
CA ALA A 287 6.37 -0.43 -23.02
C ALA A 287 6.93 0.67 -22.11
N LEU A 288 8.25 0.91 -22.15
CA LEU A 288 8.88 1.99 -21.36
C LEU A 288 8.46 3.39 -21.85
N ALA A 289 8.31 3.58 -23.17
CA ALA A 289 7.73 4.81 -23.73
C ALA A 289 6.26 4.97 -23.28
N GLY A 290 5.48 3.90 -23.32
CA GLY A 290 4.10 3.86 -22.81
C GLY A 290 4.03 4.26 -21.33
N LEU A 291 4.96 3.78 -20.51
CA LEU A 291 5.05 4.13 -19.08
C LEU A 291 5.31 5.63 -18.89
N ALA A 292 6.17 6.23 -19.73
CA ALA A 292 6.47 7.67 -19.67
C ALA A 292 5.26 8.55 -20.02
N VAL A 293 4.38 8.10 -20.93
CA VAL A 293 3.19 8.85 -21.38
C VAL A 293 1.92 8.47 -20.58
N ALA A 294 1.96 7.38 -19.78
CA ALA A 294 0.82 6.86 -19.03
C ALA A 294 0.07 7.90 -18.17
N PRO A 295 0.74 8.81 -17.42
CA PRO A 295 0.02 9.85 -16.67
C PRO A 295 -0.80 10.79 -17.57
N ARG A 296 -0.26 11.17 -18.72
CA ARG A 296 -0.96 12.05 -19.68
C ARG A 296 -2.16 11.36 -20.30
N LEU A 297 -2.00 10.09 -20.69
CA LEU A 297 -3.11 9.28 -21.20
C LEU A 297 -4.19 9.06 -20.14
N ALA A 298 -3.82 8.81 -18.89
CA ALA A 298 -4.78 8.65 -17.80
C ALA A 298 -5.61 9.93 -17.55
N MET A 299 -4.97 11.11 -17.59
CA MET A 299 -5.67 12.39 -17.48
C MET A 299 -6.62 12.63 -18.67
N LEU A 300 -6.17 12.30 -19.89
CA LEU A 300 -6.97 12.43 -21.11
C LEU A 300 -8.18 11.49 -21.09
N LEU A 301 -7.98 10.22 -20.72
CA LEU A 301 -9.04 9.21 -20.62
C LEU A 301 -10.08 9.56 -19.55
N ALA A 302 -9.66 10.15 -18.43
CA ALA A 302 -10.54 10.63 -17.38
C ALA A 302 -11.19 11.99 -17.68
N LYS A 303 -10.81 12.65 -18.79
CA LYS A 303 -11.29 13.99 -19.17
C LYS A 303 -11.15 15.00 -18.02
N LEU A 304 -9.99 14.98 -17.37
CA LEU A 304 -9.64 15.97 -16.37
C LEU A 304 -9.46 17.34 -17.06
N PRO A 305 -10.04 18.43 -16.51
CA PRO A 305 -9.82 19.75 -17.05
C PRO A 305 -8.35 20.11 -16.88
N LEU A 306 -7.66 20.37 -17.99
CA LEU A 306 -6.31 20.93 -17.97
C LEU A 306 -6.48 22.44 -17.86
N PRO A 307 -5.88 23.10 -16.85
CA PRO A 307 -5.94 24.55 -16.76
C PRO A 307 -5.31 25.15 -18.03
N PRO A 308 -5.96 26.13 -18.68
CA PRO A 308 -5.35 26.81 -19.81
C PRO A 308 -4.08 27.51 -19.33
N VAL A 309 -2.94 27.19 -19.96
CA VAL A 309 -1.69 27.92 -19.67
C VAL A 309 -1.75 29.22 -20.48
N PRO A 310 -1.76 30.40 -19.83
CA PRO A 310 -1.82 31.67 -20.54
C PRO A 310 -0.57 31.84 -21.41
N ALA A 311 -0.73 32.43 -22.60
CA ALA A 311 0.40 32.73 -23.45
C ALA A 311 1.28 33.82 -22.79
N PRO A 312 2.61 33.82 -22.98
CA PRO A 312 3.46 34.89 -22.46
C PRO A 312 2.97 36.26 -22.92
N GLY A 313 2.54 37.10 -21.97
CA GLY A 313 2.02 38.46 -22.24
C GLY A 313 0.50 38.62 -22.21
N SER A 314 -0.29 37.56 -21.97
CA SER A 314 -1.72 37.72 -21.67
C SER A 314 -1.93 38.23 -20.23
N PRO A 315 -2.94 39.09 -19.96
CA PRO A 315 -3.27 39.51 -18.61
C PRO A 315 -3.52 38.27 -17.71
N LEU A 316 -3.01 38.32 -16.48
CA LEU A 316 -3.24 37.30 -15.45
C LEU A 316 -4.44 37.69 -14.56
N ASP A 317 -5.41 38.38 -15.13
CA ASP A 317 -6.60 38.78 -14.38
C ASP A 317 -7.47 37.54 -14.18
N ALA A 318 -7.73 37.22 -12.90
CA ALA A 318 -8.47 36.01 -12.52
C ALA A 318 -9.89 35.97 -13.11
N GLU A 319 -10.45 37.13 -13.46
CA GLU A 319 -11.76 37.29 -14.09
C GLU A 319 -11.76 36.88 -15.58
N GLU A 320 -10.69 37.17 -16.35
CA GLU A 320 -10.58 36.77 -17.76
C GLU A 320 -10.27 35.27 -17.92
N LEU A 321 -9.61 34.65 -16.93
CA LEU A 321 -9.37 33.21 -16.90
C LEU A 321 -10.65 32.39 -16.69
N ASP A 322 -11.64 32.95 -15.98
CA ASP A 322 -12.95 32.34 -15.77
C ASP A 322 -13.85 32.49 -17.01
N GLU A 323 -13.69 33.57 -17.78
CA GLU A 323 -14.36 33.75 -19.10
C GLU A 323 -13.74 32.89 -20.21
N ALA A 324 -12.44 32.63 -20.18
CA ALA A 324 -11.74 31.76 -21.13
C ALA A 324 -11.93 30.25 -20.83
N ALA A 325 -12.42 29.90 -19.64
CA ALA A 325 -12.73 28.53 -19.25
C ALA A 325 -14.05 28.07 -19.89
N PRO A 326 -14.08 26.97 -20.66
CA PRO A 326 -15.31 26.49 -21.29
C PRO A 326 -16.24 25.89 -20.24
N GLY A 327 -17.18 26.70 -19.75
CA GLY A 327 -18.33 26.30 -18.92
C GLY A 327 -18.10 26.38 -17.40
N PRO A 328 -19.16 26.17 -16.60
CA PRO A 328 -19.08 26.26 -15.14
C PRO A 328 -17.99 25.33 -14.59
N LEU A 329 -17.15 25.86 -13.68
CA LEU A 329 -16.14 25.07 -12.96
C LEU A 329 -16.80 23.77 -12.44
N PRO A 330 -16.24 22.58 -12.76
CA PRO A 330 -16.84 21.33 -12.34
C PRO A 330 -16.95 21.29 -10.82
N SER A 331 -18.08 20.80 -10.31
CA SER A 331 -18.27 20.64 -8.87
C SER A 331 -17.12 19.85 -8.26
N PHE A 332 -16.72 20.20 -7.04
CA PHE A 332 -15.62 19.52 -6.33
C PHE A 332 -15.80 17.99 -6.31
N VAL A 333 -17.04 17.53 -6.12
CA VAL A 333 -17.43 16.11 -6.17
C VAL A 333 -17.20 15.48 -7.55
N GLY A 334 -17.49 16.22 -8.63
CA GLY A 334 -17.23 15.77 -10.00
C GLY A 334 -15.73 15.66 -10.30
N LEU A 335 -14.93 16.59 -9.77
CA LEU A 335 -13.47 16.56 -9.91
C LEU A 335 -12.85 15.38 -9.16
N GLU A 336 -13.31 15.11 -7.93
CA GLU A 336 -12.86 13.96 -7.13
C GLU A 336 -13.13 12.63 -7.85
N ALA A 337 -14.34 12.45 -8.40
CA ALA A 337 -14.70 11.26 -9.16
C ALA A 337 -13.81 11.08 -10.42
N LYS A 338 -13.54 12.16 -11.16
CA LYS A 338 -12.63 12.13 -12.32
C LYS A 338 -11.19 11.83 -11.92
N ALA A 339 -10.72 12.38 -10.80
CA ALA A 339 -9.38 12.10 -10.28
C ALA A 339 -9.24 10.63 -9.84
N ALA A 340 -10.28 10.05 -9.22
CA ALA A 340 -10.31 8.64 -8.88
C ALA A 340 -10.28 7.75 -10.13
N GLN A 341 -11.03 8.11 -11.18
CA GLN A 341 -10.99 7.41 -12.48
C GLN A 341 -9.60 7.52 -13.13
N ALA A 342 -9.00 8.72 -13.16
CA ALA A 342 -7.65 8.92 -13.67
C ALA A 342 -6.63 8.03 -12.96
N ARG A 343 -6.74 7.90 -11.63
CA ARG A 343 -5.88 6.99 -10.86
C ARG A 343 -6.07 5.53 -11.26
N GLN A 344 -7.30 5.08 -11.55
CA GLN A 344 -7.57 3.73 -12.02
C GLN A 344 -7.04 3.49 -13.44
N TYR A 345 -7.22 4.44 -14.36
CA TYR A 345 -6.60 4.40 -15.70
C TYR A 345 -5.08 4.32 -15.62
N LEU A 346 -4.46 5.16 -14.77
CA LEU A 346 -3.02 5.17 -14.55
C LEU A 346 -2.53 3.82 -14.02
N THR A 347 -3.18 3.27 -13.00
CA THR A 347 -2.82 1.96 -12.46
C THR A 347 -2.89 0.89 -13.55
N GLY A 348 -3.93 0.89 -14.38
CA GLY A 348 -4.02 -0.07 -15.47
C GLY A 348 -2.91 0.08 -16.51
N LEU A 349 -2.63 1.31 -16.96
CA LEU A 349 -1.54 1.59 -17.91
C LEU A 349 -0.17 1.21 -17.36
N VAL A 350 0.08 1.44 -16.08
CA VAL A 350 1.33 1.03 -15.40
C VAL A 350 1.44 -0.49 -15.36
N VAL A 351 0.37 -1.20 -15.00
CA VAL A 351 0.36 -2.68 -15.00
C VAL A 351 0.58 -3.23 -16.42
N ALA A 352 -0.10 -2.67 -17.43
CA ALA A 352 0.05 -3.07 -18.82
C ALA A 352 1.51 -2.96 -19.30
N THR A 353 2.12 -1.80 -19.07
CA THR A 353 3.49 -1.52 -19.49
C THR A 353 4.51 -2.36 -18.70
N ALA A 354 4.29 -2.59 -17.41
CA ALA A 354 5.16 -3.44 -16.59
C ALA A 354 5.15 -4.91 -17.06
N VAL A 355 3.95 -5.47 -17.31
CA VAL A 355 3.79 -6.86 -17.79
C VAL A 355 4.33 -7.04 -19.20
N THR A 356 4.05 -6.09 -20.11
CA THR A 356 4.54 -6.16 -21.49
C THR A 356 6.04 -5.93 -21.58
N ALA A 357 6.62 -5.03 -20.78
CA ALA A 357 8.06 -4.87 -20.65
C ALA A 357 8.73 -6.15 -20.14
N THR A 358 8.10 -6.86 -19.19
CA THR A 358 8.57 -8.16 -18.71
C THR A 358 8.59 -9.19 -19.83
N GLY A 359 7.47 -9.37 -20.54
CA GLY A 359 7.40 -10.28 -21.68
C GLY A 359 8.41 -9.93 -22.78
N GLY A 360 8.51 -8.65 -23.15
CA GLY A 360 9.48 -8.16 -24.13
C GLY A 360 10.93 -8.38 -23.71
N ALA A 361 11.28 -8.16 -22.44
CA ALA A 361 12.62 -8.38 -21.91
C ALA A 361 13.01 -9.86 -21.95
N LEU A 362 12.09 -10.76 -21.59
CA LEU A 362 12.35 -12.20 -21.62
C LEU A 362 12.45 -12.75 -23.05
N LEU A 363 11.67 -12.20 -23.98
CA LEU A 363 11.78 -12.49 -25.41
C LEU A 363 13.12 -11.99 -25.97
N ALA A 364 13.50 -10.74 -25.65
CA ALA A 364 14.77 -10.14 -26.07
C ALA A 364 15.97 -10.95 -25.58
N ALA A 365 15.91 -11.45 -24.35
CA ALA A 365 16.98 -12.25 -23.76
C ALA A 365 17.05 -13.71 -24.26
N GLY A 366 16.03 -14.20 -24.99
CA GLY A 366 15.99 -15.62 -25.40
C GLY A 366 16.03 -16.58 -24.21
N THR A 367 15.43 -16.17 -23.09
CA THR A 367 15.69 -16.71 -21.73
C THR A 367 15.54 -18.24 -21.61
N PHE A 368 14.65 -18.83 -22.42
CA PHE A 368 14.32 -20.26 -22.40
C PHE A 368 14.58 -20.93 -23.76
N THR A 369 15.54 -20.41 -24.53
CA THR A 369 15.93 -20.96 -25.84
C THR A 369 17.23 -21.77 -25.69
N ASP A 370 17.38 -22.86 -26.44
CA ASP A 370 18.47 -23.85 -26.32
C ASP A 370 19.88 -23.35 -26.76
N GLY A 371 20.10 -22.04 -26.80
CA GLY A 371 21.34 -21.40 -27.27
C GLY A 371 22.29 -20.90 -26.18
N GLY A 372 21.97 -21.12 -24.90
CA GLY A 372 22.71 -20.55 -23.77
C GLY A 372 22.44 -19.06 -23.55
N ILE A 373 23.33 -18.34 -22.87
CA ILE A 373 23.11 -16.93 -22.50
C ILE A 373 23.38 -15.99 -23.68
N TYR A 374 22.32 -15.36 -24.19
CA TYR A 374 22.40 -14.29 -25.17
C TYR A 374 22.65 -12.94 -24.50
N TRP A 375 23.91 -12.49 -24.49
CA TRP A 375 24.36 -11.30 -23.77
C TRP A 375 23.65 -9.99 -24.15
N PRO A 376 23.48 -9.62 -25.43
CA PRO A 376 22.81 -8.36 -25.81
C PRO A 376 21.41 -8.25 -25.20
N GLY A 377 20.61 -9.32 -25.34
CA GLY A 377 19.26 -9.39 -24.79
C GLY A 377 19.23 -9.45 -23.27
N THR A 378 20.14 -10.21 -22.66
CA THR A 378 20.25 -10.31 -21.20
C THR A 378 20.59 -8.96 -20.56
N VAL A 379 21.50 -8.19 -21.15
CA VAL A 379 21.85 -6.84 -20.67
C VAL A 379 20.66 -5.88 -20.82
N LEU A 380 19.95 -5.91 -21.95
CA LEU A 380 18.71 -5.13 -22.13
C LEU A 380 17.66 -5.48 -21.07
N ALA A 381 17.49 -6.77 -20.76
CA ALA A 381 16.54 -7.23 -19.76
C ALA A 381 16.92 -6.77 -18.34
N VAL A 382 18.20 -6.84 -17.96
CA VAL A 382 18.69 -6.32 -16.67
C VAL A 382 18.49 -4.80 -16.56
N VAL A 383 18.77 -4.05 -17.64
CA VAL A 383 18.54 -2.60 -17.66
C VAL A 383 17.03 -2.29 -17.57
N CYS A 384 16.19 -3.01 -18.30
CA CYS A 384 14.72 -2.88 -18.21
C CYS A 384 14.23 -3.14 -16.77
N ALA A 385 14.68 -4.22 -16.14
CA ALA A 385 14.35 -4.54 -14.75
C ALA A 385 14.75 -3.41 -13.79
N THR A 386 15.95 -2.86 -13.99
CA THR A 386 16.47 -1.73 -13.20
C THR A 386 15.59 -0.49 -13.37
N VAL A 387 15.22 -0.13 -14.61
CA VAL A 387 14.32 0.99 -14.90
C VAL A 387 12.96 0.79 -14.23
N LEU A 388 12.35 -0.39 -14.34
CA LEU A 388 11.05 -0.67 -13.72
C LEU A 388 11.12 -0.53 -12.18
N MET A 389 12.13 -1.11 -11.55
CA MET A 389 12.31 -1.02 -10.09
C MET A 389 12.54 0.42 -9.61
N LEU A 390 13.36 1.21 -10.32
CA LEU A 390 13.60 2.61 -9.99
C LEU A 390 12.37 3.48 -10.21
N ARG A 391 11.64 3.26 -11.32
CA ARG A 391 10.37 3.95 -11.60
C ARG A 391 9.30 3.64 -10.57
N GLY A 392 9.30 2.46 -9.96
CA GLY A 392 8.43 2.14 -8.83
C GLY A 392 8.52 3.16 -7.70
N ARG A 393 9.69 3.79 -7.48
CA ARG A 393 9.90 4.83 -6.46
C ARG A 393 9.28 6.18 -6.80
N ALA A 394 9.00 6.45 -8.07
CA ALA A 394 8.40 7.71 -8.50
C ALA A 394 6.89 7.77 -8.19
N TYR A 395 6.24 6.62 -7.99
CA TYR A 395 4.82 6.54 -7.67
C TYR A 395 4.60 6.45 -6.16
N ALA A 396 3.80 7.38 -5.62
CA ALA A 396 3.47 7.40 -4.19
C ALA A 396 2.51 6.25 -3.77
N SER A 397 1.70 5.72 -4.70
CA SER A 397 0.71 4.70 -4.38
C SER A 397 1.24 3.30 -4.69
N ALA A 398 1.07 2.39 -3.72
CA ALA A 398 1.48 0.99 -3.82
C ALA A 398 0.85 0.27 -5.03
N ALA A 399 -0.35 0.69 -5.45
CA ALA A 399 -1.03 0.11 -6.60
C ALA A 399 -0.27 0.29 -7.94
N GLN A 400 0.60 1.31 -8.04
CA GLN A 400 1.48 1.50 -9.21
C GLN A 400 2.92 1.09 -8.93
N ALA A 401 3.41 1.33 -7.71
CA ALA A 401 4.78 0.97 -7.34
C ALA A 401 5.02 -0.54 -7.32
N VAL A 402 4.10 -1.32 -6.73
CA VAL A 402 4.25 -2.78 -6.57
C VAL A 402 4.36 -3.49 -7.92
N PRO A 403 3.47 -3.26 -8.92
CA PRO A 403 3.59 -3.89 -10.24
C PRO A 403 4.92 -3.62 -10.95
N LEU A 404 5.47 -2.41 -10.81
CA LEU A 404 6.75 -2.04 -11.43
C LEU A 404 7.92 -2.77 -10.76
N ILE A 405 7.98 -2.73 -9.43
CA ILE A 405 9.04 -3.39 -8.65
C ILE A 405 8.97 -4.91 -8.83
N SER A 406 7.77 -5.49 -8.78
CA SER A 406 7.58 -6.93 -8.95
C SER A 406 7.89 -7.40 -10.37
N SER A 407 7.57 -6.59 -11.40
CA SER A 407 7.93 -6.90 -12.79
C SER A 407 9.44 -6.89 -13.00
N GLY A 408 10.15 -5.88 -12.47
CA GLY A 408 11.62 -5.87 -12.53
C GLY A 408 12.24 -7.05 -11.78
N ALA A 409 11.73 -7.39 -10.60
CA ALA A 409 12.16 -8.57 -9.86
C ALA A 409 11.88 -9.87 -10.65
N ALA A 410 10.71 -9.98 -11.27
CA ALA A 410 10.33 -11.14 -12.06
C ALA A 410 11.24 -11.34 -13.28
N ILE A 411 11.65 -10.26 -13.96
CA ILE A 411 12.65 -10.33 -15.04
C ILE A 411 13.95 -10.94 -14.52
N LEU A 412 14.51 -10.40 -13.42
CA LEU A 412 15.78 -10.89 -12.86
C LEU A 412 15.69 -12.36 -12.42
N VAL A 413 14.60 -12.75 -11.76
CA VAL A 413 14.36 -14.14 -11.35
C VAL A 413 14.24 -15.05 -12.57
N ALA A 414 13.48 -14.65 -13.59
CA ALA A 414 13.32 -15.44 -14.80
C ALA A 414 14.64 -15.58 -15.58
N LEU A 415 15.50 -14.55 -15.63
CA LEU A 415 16.85 -14.66 -16.20
C LEU A 415 17.71 -15.67 -15.44
N LEU A 416 17.66 -15.67 -14.10
CA LEU A 416 18.40 -16.65 -13.28
C LEU A 416 17.88 -18.08 -13.51
N VAL A 417 16.57 -18.27 -13.57
CA VAL A 417 15.96 -19.57 -13.87
C VAL A 417 16.33 -20.02 -15.29
N GLY A 418 16.25 -19.12 -16.27
CA GLY A 418 16.67 -19.39 -17.65
C GLY A 418 18.12 -19.82 -17.73
N ALA A 419 19.03 -19.06 -17.10
CA ALA A 419 20.45 -19.39 -17.03
C ALA A 419 20.71 -20.73 -16.31
N ALA A 420 19.98 -21.04 -15.24
CA ALA A 420 20.10 -22.32 -14.54
C ALA A 420 19.68 -23.51 -15.40
N VAL A 421 18.65 -23.34 -16.24
CA VAL A 421 18.14 -24.39 -17.14
C VAL A 421 19.02 -24.55 -18.37
N THR A 422 19.41 -23.46 -19.02
CA THR A 422 20.10 -23.49 -20.32
C THR A 422 21.63 -23.57 -20.20
N SER A 423 22.19 -23.19 -19.04
CA SER A 423 23.64 -23.07 -18.83
C SER A 423 24.10 -23.73 -17.52
N PRO A 424 23.96 -25.07 -17.36
CA PRO A 424 24.28 -25.78 -16.12
C PRO A 424 25.76 -25.63 -15.70
N GLY A 425 26.67 -25.40 -16.66
CA GLY A 425 28.09 -25.13 -16.37
C GLY A 425 28.33 -23.83 -15.57
N GLN A 426 27.35 -22.92 -15.50
CA GLN A 426 27.42 -21.67 -14.75
C GLN A 426 26.66 -21.73 -13.41
N ALA A 427 26.20 -22.91 -12.98
CA ALA A 427 25.47 -23.10 -11.73
C ALA A 427 26.06 -22.37 -10.50
N PRO A 428 27.39 -22.40 -10.22
CA PRO A 428 27.93 -21.67 -9.07
C PRO A 428 27.82 -20.15 -9.22
N ALA A 429 27.94 -19.61 -10.42
CA ALA A 429 27.78 -18.18 -10.68
C ALA A 429 26.31 -17.75 -10.54
N VAL A 430 25.38 -18.53 -11.11
CA VAL A 430 23.93 -18.30 -10.97
C VAL A 430 23.51 -18.35 -9.50
N PHE A 431 24.01 -19.34 -8.74
CA PHE A 431 23.77 -19.44 -7.31
C PHE A 431 24.31 -18.23 -6.54
N ALA A 432 25.55 -17.81 -6.80
CA ALA A 432 26.13 -16.64 -6.16
C ALA A 432 25.33 -15.35 -6.44
N VAL A 433 24.94 -15.13 -7.69
CA VAL A 433 24.11 -13.97 -8.07
C VAL A 433 22.73 -14.04 -7.41
N ALA A 434 22.11 -15.22 -7.34
CA ALA A 434 20.83 -15.40 -6.66
C ALA A 434 20.92 -15.08 -5.16
N VAL A 435 21.94 -15.59 -4.47
CA VAL A 435 22.17 -15.30 -3.04
C VAL A 435 22.40 -13.82 -2.81
N LEU A 436 23.27 -13.18 -3.62
CA LEU A 436 23.50 -11.72 -3.54
C LEU A 436 22.22 -10.93 -3.79
N GLY A 437 21.40 -11.36 -4.76
CA GLY A 437 20.10 -10.76 -5.06
C GLY A 437 19.13 -10.84 -3.88
N VAL A 438 19.04 -11.99 -3.21
CA VAL A 438 18.22 -12.17 -2.01
C VAL A 438 18.71 -11.28 -0.87
N CYS A 439 20.03 -11.25 -0.61
CA CYS A 439 20.61 -10.38 0.40
C CYS A 439 20.33 -8.90 0.12
N ALA A 440 20.50 -8.45 -1.12
CA ALA A 440 20.20 -7.08 -1.53
C ALA A 440 18.71 -6.74 -1.40
N ALA A 441 17.83 -7.65 -1.83
CA ALA A 441 16.38 -7.47 -1.73
C ALA A 441 15.92 -7.38 -0.26
N MET A 442 16.44 -8.24 0.63
CA MET A 442 16.15 -8.17 2.06
C MET A 442 16.73 -6.92 2.72
N ALA A 443 17.97 -6.56 2.41
CA ALA A 443 18.59 -5.34 2.92
C ALA A 443 17.77 -4.11 2.50
N LEU A 444 17.44 -3.97 1.21
CA LEU A 444 16.65 -2.85 0.71
C LEU A 444 15.21 -2.88 1.24
N GLY A 445 14.58 -4.05 1.35
CA GLY A 445 13.19 -4.17 1.81
C GLY A 445 13.02 -3.86 3.30
N VAL A 446 14.01 -4.18 4.14
CA VAL A 446 13.93 -4.04 5.60
C VAL A 446 14.61 -2.76 6.10
N LEU A 447 15.79 -2.42 5.56
CA LEU A 447 16.56 -1.27 6.03
C LEU A 447 16.09 0.02 5.36
N ALA A 448 15.85 0.04 4.05
CA ALA A 448 15.58 1.28 3.33
C ALA A 448 14.39 2.10 3.85
N PRO A 449 13.25 1.50 4.27
CA PRO A 449 12.12 2.27 4.80
C PRO A 449 12.42 3.00 6.11
N ASN A 450 13.35 2.49 6.91
CA ASN A 450 13.69 3.01 8.23
C ASN A 450 14.91 3.94 8.22
N HIS A 451 15.55 4.14 7.07
CA HIS A 451 16.77 4.93 6.93
C HIS A 451 16.52 6.22 6.13
N THR A 452 17.02 7.34 6.65
CA THR A 452 17.10 8.60 5.92
C THR A 452 18.34 8.60 5.04
N PHE A 453 18.14 8.65 3.72
CA PHE A 453 19.25 8.67 2.76
C PHE A 453 19.81 10.09 2.60
N SER A 454 21.14 10.19 2.47
CA SER A 454 21.80 11.48 2.21
C SER A 454 21.36 12.05 0.83
N PRO A 455 21.35 13.39 0.66
CA PRO A 455 21.03 14.01 -0.63
C PRO A 455 21.91 13.53 -1.78
N VAL A 456 23.20 13.27 -1.50
CA VAL A 456 24.16 12.75 -2.49
C VAL A 456 23.73 11.36 -2.98
N LEU A 457 23.39 10.45 -2.08
CA LEU A 457 22.95 9.10 -2.46
C LEU A 457 21.64 9.13 -3.25
N ARG A 458 20.68 9.99 -2.86
CA ARG A 458 19.45 10.19 -3.62
C ARG A 458 19.76 10.65 -5.04
N ARG A 459 20.69 11.61 -5.18
CA ARG A 459 21.13 12.12 -6.48
C ARG A 459 21.86 11.07 -7.32
N CYS A 460 22.69 10.23 -6.71
CA CYS A 460 23.34 9.12 -7.40
C CYS A 460 22.31 8.14 -7.98
N VAL A 461 21.24 7.83 -7.23
CA VAL A 461 20.18 6.95 -7.75
C VAL A 461 19.37 7.62 -8.86
N GLU A 462 19.10 8.93 -8.78
CA GLU A 462 18.48 9.68 -9.87
C GLU A 462 19.34 9.64 -11.15
N LEU A 463 20.65 9.82 -11.03
CA LEU A 463 21.58 9.73 -12.16
C LEU A 463 21.64 8.32 -12.75
N LEU A 464 21.61 7.29 -11.89
CA LEU A 464 21.55 5.90 -12.32
C LEU A 464 20.25 5.59 -13.07
N ASP A 465 19.11 6.12 -12.62
CA ASP A 465 17.82 6.00 -13.32
C ASP A 465 17.91 6.62 -14.72
N TYR A 466 18.44 7.84 -14.84
CA TYR A 466 18.63 8.49 -16.15
C TYR A 466 19.59 7.73 -17.06
N ALA A 467 20.70 7.23 -16.52
CA ALA A 467 21.66 6.42 -17.29
C ALA A 467 21.03 5.12 -17.78
N ALA A 468 20.25 4.43 -16.93
CA ALA A 468 19.56 3.20 -17.28
C ALA A 468 18.52 3.45 -18.39
N ILE A 469 17.72 4.53 -18.29
CA ILE A 469 16.76 4.91 -19.34
C ILE A 469 17.49 5.25 -20.65
N ALA A 470 18.57 6.02 -20.59
CA ALA A 470 19.35 6.39 -21.77
C ALA A 470 19.99 5.17 -22.45
N ALA A 471 20.42 4.17 -21.67
CA ALA A 471 21.01 2.93 -22.18
C ALA A 471 20.02 2.02 -22.91
N VAL A 472 18.70 2.15 -22.71
CA VAL A 472 17.70 1.32 -23.40
C VAL A 472 17.82 1.45 -24.91
N ILE A 473 17.95 2.67 -25.44
CA ILE A 473 17.99 2.91 -26.89
C ILE A 473 19.16 2.19 -27.57
N PRO A 474 20.43 2.38 -27.18
CA PRO A 474 21.54 1.68 -27.80
C PRO A 474 21.46 0.16 -27.59
N LEU A 475 20.96 -0.32 -26.45
CA LEU A 475 20.79 -1.75 -26.22
C LEU A 475 19.72 -2.37 -27.14
N VAL A 476 18.62 -1.66 -27.38
CA VAL A 476 17.61 -2.08 -28.38
C VAL A 476 18.24 -2.15 -29.77
N CYS A 477 19.00 -1.14 -30.18
CA CYS A 477 19.73 -1.17 -31.45
C CYS A 477 20.73 -2.33 -31.54
N TRP A 478 21.37 -2.69 -30.42
CA TRP A 478 22.31 -3.81 -30.37
C TRP A 478 21.60 -5.16 -30.51
N VAL A 479 20.52 -5.38 -29.76
CA VAL A 479 19.70 -6.60 -29.86
C VAL A 479 19.08 -6.75 -31.25
N SER A 480 18.63 -5.66 -31.85
CA SER A 480 18.07 -5.67 -33.22
C SER A 480 19.11 -5.87 -34.32
N GLY A 481 20.40 -6.02 -34.00
CA GLY A 481 21.47 -6.21 -34.97
C GLY A 481 21.82 -4.95 -35.78
N LEU A 482 21.22 -3.79 -35.50
CA LEU A 482 21.38 -2.56 -36.29
C LEU A 482 22.85 -2.12 -36.39
N PHE A 483 23.61 -2.23 -35.30
CA PHE A 483 25.04 -1.92 -35.31
C PHE A 483 25.87 -2.89 -36.14
N ALA A 484 25.44 -4.15 -36.28
CA ALA A 484 26.11 -5.11 -37.16
C ALA A 484 25.79 -4.77 -38.63
N THR A 485 24.53 -4.47 -38.94
CA THR A 485 24.10 -4.04 -40.28
C THR A 485 24.84 -2.79 -40.75
N MET A 486 24.93 -1.76 -39.90
CA MET A 486 25.63 -0.51 -40.23
C MET A 486 27.14 -0.67 -40.40
N ARG A 487 27.76 -1.70 -39.80
CA ARG A 487 29.20 -2.01 -40.00
C ARG A 487 29.47 -2.82 -41.28
N GLY A 488 28.45 -3.48 -41.81
CA GLY A 488 28.53 -4.29 -43.02
C GLY A 488 28.16 -3.56 -44.31
N LEU A 489 27.60 -2.34 -44.19
CA LEU A 489 27.45 -1.35 -45.27
C LEU A 489 28.74 -0.55 -45.42
#